data_AF-A0A5N7MX91-F1
#
_entry.id   AF-A0A5N7MX91-F1
#
_cell.length_a   1.000
_cell.length_b   1.000
_cell.length_c   1.000
_cell.angle_alpha   90.00
_cell.angle_beta   90.00
_cell.angle_gamma   90.00
#
_symmetry.space_group_name_H-M   'P 1'
#
loop_
_entity.id
_entity.type
_entity.pdbx_description
1 polymer ?
#
loop_
_entity_poly.entity_id
_entity_poly.type
_entity_poly.pdbx_seq_one_letter_code
_entity_poly.pdbx_strand_id
1 'polypeptide(L)'
;MWYEGTADAVYQNIDIIESYAPEFIVILAGDHIYKMDYEVMLQQHVSQGADVTVGCLEVPRLEATGFGVMAIDETDRIVSFLEKPKNPPGMPDNPDMALASMGIYVFTTRFLLDELRRDAAEPGSSRDFGKDIIPYLVKHGKAVAHRFTHSCVRSSAETEAYWRDVGTLDAYWAANIDLTQATPGLDLYDTAWPIWTYAEITPPAKLTRDGSGRGEAIDCVLSGGCIVSGAVLRRSLLFTGTRVHSGAHLEDAVVLPGVEIAPSARLSKVIVDRGVHIPKGLVVGEDPDLDARHFRRTDSGICLITQRMLDRLE
;
A
#
# COMPACT_ATOMS: atom_id res chain seq x y z
N MET A 1 15.11 22.83 4.12
CA MET A 1 15.66 22.33 2.84
C MET A 1 14.88 21.08 2.53
N TRP A 2 14.36 20.94 1.31
CA TRP A 2 13.56 19.80 0.87
C TRP A 2 14.34 19.09 -0.24
N TYR A 3 14.13 17.78 -0.43
CA TYR A 3 14.67 17.09 -1.60
C TYR A 3 13.93 17.53 -2.86
N GLU A 4 14.67 17.70 -3.96
CA GLU A 4 14.12 18.08 -5.27
C GLU A 4 13.36 16.91 -5.93
N GLY A 5 13.68 15.66 -5.55
CA GLY A 5 13.03 14.45 -6.04
C GLY A 5 13.57 13.18 -5.37
N THR A 6 13.10 12.02 -5.81
CA THR A 6 13.46 10.72 -5.22
C THR A 6 14.94 10.37 -5.39
N ALA A 7 15.57 10.78 -6.49
CA ALA A 7 17.00 10.61 -6.71
C ALA A 7 17.81 11.61 -5.87
N ASP A 8 17.36 12.86 -5.76
CA ASP A 8 18.02 13.87 -4.91
C ASP A 8 18.02 13.47 -3.43
N ALA A 9 16.95 12.80 -2.97
CA ALA A 9 16.91 12.25 -1.61
C ALA A 9 18.08 11.30 -1.30
N VAL A 10 18.56 10.53 -2.30
CA VAL A 10 19.74 9.67 -2.14
C VAL A 10 21.02 10.48 -2.33
N TYR A 11 21.06 11.37 -3.33
CA TYR A 11 22.23 12.22 -3.64
C TYR A 11 22.68 13.08 -2.45
N GLN A 12 21.75 13.69 -1.73
CA GLN A 12 22.08 14.53 -0.57
C GLN A 12 22.60 13.73 0.65
N ASN A 13 22.46 12.40 0.64
CA ASN A 13 22.86 11.50 1.74
C ASN A 13 23.98 10.54 1.33
N ILE A 14 24.72 10.86 0.26
CA ILE A 14 25.82 10.00 -0.22
C ILE A 14 26.90 9.81 0.84
N ASP A 15 27.22 10.82 1.63
CA ASP A 15 28.22 10.76 2.71
C ASP A 15 27.84 9.71 3.78
N ILE A 16 26.55 9.62 4.11
CA ILE A 16 26.02 8.59 5.01
C ILE A 16 26.19 7.21 4.40
N ILE A 17 25.80 7.03 3.13
CA ILE A 17 25.87 5.75 2.42
C ILE A 17 27.33 5.27 2.29
N GLU A 18 28.24 6.16 1.87
CA GLU A 18 29.66 5.88 1.71
C GLU A 18 30.31 5.46 3.04
N SER A 19 29.84 5.98 4.17
CA SER A 19 30.34 5.59 5.50
C SER A 19 30.08 4.12 5.86
N TYR A 20 29.03 3.51 5.29
CA TYR A 20 28.72 2.09 5.47
C TYR A 20 29.40 1.18 4.42
N ALA A 21 29.81 1.74 3.29
CA ALA A 21 30.41 1.04 2.16
C ALA A 21 29.67 -0.27 1.73
N PRO A 22 28.34 -0.24 1.51
CA PRO A 22 27.63 -1.41 1.02
C PRO A 22 28.04 -1.72 -0.43
N GLU A 23 28.04 -3.00 -0.82
CA GLU A 23 28.32 -3.39 -2.20
C GLU A 23 27.12 -3.13 -3.13
N PHE A 24 25.92 -3.40 -2.63
CA PHE A 24 24.67 -3.24 -3.36
C PHE A 24 23.71 -2.32 -2.60
N ILE A 25 22.90 -1.58 -3.35
CA ILE A 25 21.81 -0.76 -2.83
C ILE A 25 20.49 -1.26 -3.41
N VAL A 26 19.51 -1.44 -2.53
CA VAL A 26 18.12 -1.74 -2.87
C VAL A 26 17.29 -0.49 -2.56
N ILE A 27 16.80 0.18 -3.59
CA ILE A 27 15.88 1.31 -3.49
C ILE A 27 14.46 0.75 -3.43
N LEU A 28 13.69 1.16 -2.42
CA LEU A 28 12.34 0.67 -2.17
C LEU A 28 11.35 1.83 -2.03
N ALA A 29 10.24 1.76 -2.76
CA ALA A 29 9.06 2.56 -2.47
C ALA A 29 8.40 2.06 -1.15
N GLY A 30 8.26 2.96 -0.18
CA GLY A 30 7.81 2.65 1.18
C GLY A 30 6.30 2.71 1.41
N ASP A 31 5.51 2.90 0.35
CA ASP A 31 4.07 3.15 0.37
C ASP A 31 3.23 2.01 -0.24
N HIS A 32 3.85 0.88 -0.59
CA HIS A 32 3.17 -0.32 -1.08
C HIS A 32 3.05 -1.41 0.00
N ILE A 33 2.05 -2.29 -0.15
CA ILE A 33 1.85 -3.46 0.72
C ILE A 33 2.19 -4.74 -0.07
N TYR A 34 3.26 -5.44 0.31
CA TYR A 34 3.71 -6.70 -0.30
C TYR A 34 4.68 -7.47 0.59
N LYS A 35 4.96 -8.74 0.23
CA LYS A 35 6.03 -9.56 0.80
C LYS A 35 6.97 -10.03 -0.31
N MET A 36 8.26 -9.75 -0.20
CA MET A 36 9.28 -10.07 -1.22
C MET A 36 10.61 -10.43 -0.57
N ASP A 37 11.26 -11.46 -1.09
CA ASP A 37 12.64 -11.81 -0.76
C ASP A 37 13.59 -11.14 -1.78
N TYR A 38 14.27 -10.08 -1.34
CA TYR A 38 15.17 -9.31 -2.20
C TYR A 38 16.46 -10.06 -2.57
N GLU A 39 16.82 -11.13 -1.85
CA GLU A 39 18.01 -11.93 -2.18
C GLU A 39 17.91 -12.51 -3.60
N VAL A 40 16.73 -12.96 -4.00
CA VAL A 40 16.47 -13.49 -5.35
C VAL A 40 16.73 -12.42 -6.41
N MET A 41 16.33 -11.17 -6.14
CA MET A 41 16.55 -10.04 -7.04
C MET A 41 18.03 -9.62 -7.09
N LEU A 42 18.73 -9.65 -5.95
CA LEU A 42 20.18 -9.40 -5.87
C LEU A 42 20.97 -10.44 -6.67
N GLN A 43 20.63 -11.72 -6.56
CA GLN A 43 21.27 -12.79 -7.32
C GLN A 43 21.06 -12.60 -8.84
N GLN A 44 19.86 -12.22 -9.27
CA GLN A 44 19.61 -11.88 -10.67
C GLN A 44 20.46 -10.70 -11.13
N HIS A 45 20.54 -9.63 -10.33
CA HIS A 45 21.33 -8.44 -10.65
C HIS A 45 22.80 -8.78 -10.93
N VAL A 46 23.41 -9.56 -10.03
CA VAL A 46 24.81 -9.98 -10.15
C VAL A 46 25.02 -10.96 -11.30
N SER A 47 24.20 -12.01 -11.39
CA SER A 47 24.35 -13.06 -12.41
C SER A 47 24.20 -12.54 -13.83
N GLN A 48 23.34 -11.54 -14.04
CA GLN A 48 23.17 -10.91 -15.34
C GLN A 48 24.14 -9.75 -15.56
N GLY A 49 24.86 -9.26 -14.54
CA GLY A 49 25.71 -8.09 -14.65
C GLY A 49 24.94 -6.88 -15.18
N ALA A 50 23.76 -6.62 -14.61
CA ALA A 50 22.93 -5.48 -14.98
C ALA A 50 23.48 -4.19 -14.33
N ASP A 51 23.32 -3.06 -15.01
CA ASP A 51 23.58 -1.75 -14.41
C ASP A 51 22.50 -1.42 -13.38
N VAL A 52 21.26 -1.81 -13.69
CA VAL A 52 20.10 -1.74 -12.80
C VAL A 52 19.19 -2.93 -13.01
N THR A 53 18.67 -3.49 -11.92
CA THR A 53 17.56 -4.45 -11.95
C THR A 53 16.32 -3.80 -11.37
N VAL A 54 15.19 -3.90 -12.09
CA VAL A 54 13.92 -3.25 -11.74
C VAL A 54 12.89 -4.29 -11.36
N GLY A 55 12.26 -4.15 -10.19
CA GLY A 55 11.17 -5.03 -9.76
C GLY A 55 9.88 -4.70 -10.52
N CYS A 56 9.26 -5.73 -11.09
CA CYS A 56 8.13 -5.60 -12.01
C CYS A 56 6.96 -6.51 -11.62
N LEU A 57 5.74 -5.97 -11.69
CA LEU A 57 4.50 -6.72 -11.62
C LEU A 57 4.02 -7.10 -13.00
N GLU A 58 3.51 -8.32 -13.13
CA GLU A 58 2.76 -8.76 -14.29
C GLU A 58 1.29 -8.38 -14.07
N VAL A 59 0.80 -7.42 -14.84
CA VAL A 59 -0.59 -6.94 -14.74
C VAL A 59 -1.29 -6.98 -16.09
N PRO A 60 -2.62 -7.17 -16.14
CA PRO A 60 -3.37 -7.05 -17.38
C PRO A 60 -3.10 -5.70 -18.06
N ARG A 61 -2.96 -5.69 -19.39
CA ARG A 61 -2.60 -4.46 -20.13
C ARG A 61 -3.56 -3.28 -19.91
N LEU A 62 -4.83 -3.54 -19.60
CA LEU A 62 -5.79 -2.47 -19.31
C LEU A 62 -5.49 -1.77 -17.97
N GLU A 63 -5.04 -2.53 -16.98
CA GLU A 63 -4.67 -2.04 -15.64
C GLU A 63 -3.30 -1.34 -15.66
N ALA A 64 -2.39 -1.78 -16.54
CA ALA A 64 -1.04 -1.23 -16.67
C ALA A 64 -1.00 0.25 -17.12
N THR A 65 -2.11 0.81 -17.61
CA THR A 65 -2.20 2.20 -18.07
C THR A 65 -1.92 3.24 -16.98
N GLY A 66 -2.08 2.87 -15.71
CA GLY A 66 -1.78 3.71 -14.55
C GLY A 66 -0.32 3.73 -14.10
N PHE A 67 0.55 2.91 -14.70
CA PHE A 67 1.91 2.63 -14.21
C PHE A 67 3.01 3.05 -15.18
N GLY A 68 4.26 3.06 -14.69
CA GLY A 68 5.44 3.03 -15.55
C GLY A 68 5.63 1.62 -16.11
N VAL A 69 5.45 1.46 -17.42
CA VAL A 69 5.46 0.15 -18.09
C VAL A 69 6.78 -0.07 -18.82
N MET A 70 7.34 -1.26 -18.65
CA MET A 70 8.57 -1.69 -19.31
C MET A 70 8.25 -2.65 -20.45
N ALA A 71 8.84 -2.38 -21.62
CA ALA A 71 8.96 -3.40 -22.67
C ALA A 71 10.27 -4.15 -22.46
N ILE A 72 10.21 -5.47 -22.56
CA ILE A 72 11.36 -6.37 -22.40
C ILE A 72 11.62 -7.18 -23.67
N ASP A 73 12.85 -7.68 -23.82
CA ASP A 73 13.18 -8.73 -24.78
C ASP A 73 13.04 -10.15 -24.16
N GLU A 74 13.44 -11.17 -24.92
CA GLU A 74 13.36 -12.59 -24.50
C GLU A 74 14.25 -12.94 -23.29
N THR A 75 15.15 -12.04 -22.88
CA THR A 75 16.07 -12.21 -21.74
C THR A 75 15.72 -11.36 -20.53
N ASP A 76 14.49 -10.81 -20.50
CA ASP A 76 14.00 -9.82 -19.53
C ASP A 76 14.80 -8.50 -19.53
N ARG A 77 15.62 -8.23 -20.55
CA ARG A 77 16.30 -6.93 -20.67
C ARG A 77 15.26 -5.87 -21.05
N ILE A 78 15.25 -4.76 -20.33
CA ILE A 78 14.34 -3.65 -20.59
C ILE A 78 14.83 -2.88 -21.82
N VAL A 79 14.01 -2.83 -22.87
CA VAL A 79 14.31 -2.16 -24.14
C VAL A 79 13.64 -0.79 -24.25
N SER A 80 12.53 -0.58 -23.54
CA SER A 80 11.92 0.74 -23.42
C SER A 80 11.12 0.87 -22.12
N PHE A 81 11.00 2.10 -21.65
CA PHE A 81 10.23 2.48 -20.48
C PHE A 81 9.23 3.57 -20.87
N LEU A 82 7.95 3.36 -20.57
CA LEU A 82 6.86 4.24 -20.92
C LEU A 82 6.07 4.59 -19.66
N GLU A 83 6.05 5.87 -19.29
CA GLU A 83 5.26 6.35 -18.15
C GLU A 83 3.78 6.49 -18.54
N LYS A 84 2.90 5.76 -17.86
CA LYS A 84 1.43 5.78 -18.02
C LYS A 84 0.95 5.70 -19.48
N PRO A 85 1.34 4.66 -20.23
CA PRO A 85 1.01 4.55 -21.64
C PRO A 85 -0.47 4.22 -21.82
N LYS A 86 -1.13 4.89 -22.78
CA LYS A 86 -2.52 4.57 -23.16
C LYS A 86 -2.68 3.16 -23.74
N ASN A 87 -1.63 2.62 -24.36
CA ASN A 87 -1.59 1.28 -24.92
C ASN A 87 -0.30 0.59 -24.47
N PRO A 88 -0.30 -0.03 -23.27
CA PRO A 88 0.88 -0.67 -22.69
C PRO A 88 1.42 -1.78 -23.61
N PRO A 89 2.74 -1.91 -23.82
CA PRO A 89 3.31 -3.05 -24.54
C PRO A 89 3.04 -4.36 -23.79
N GLY A 90 2.73 -5.42 -24.53
CA GLY A 90 2.61 -6.76 -23.96
C GLY A 90 3.97 -7.42 -23.77
N MET A 91 4.05 -8.41 -22.87
CA MET A 91 5.25 -9.22 -22.72
C MET A 91 5.46 -10.17 -23.91
N PRO A 92 6.71 -10.50 -24.29
CA PRO A 92 7.01 -11.44 -25.37
C PRO A 92 6.40 -12.84 -25.17
N ASP A 93 6.39 -13.33 -23.93
CA ASP A 93 5.86 -14.63 -23.53
C ASP A 93 4.36 -14.62 -23.22
N ASN A 94 3.80 -13.45 -22.86
CA ASN A 94 2.38 -13.27 -22.62
C ASN A 94 1.87 -11.89 -23.10
N PRO A 95 1.37 -11.79 -24.34
CA PRO A 95 0.97 -10.52 -24.94
C PRO A 95 -0.23 -9.81 -24.30
N ASP A 96 -0.99 -10.48 -23.43
CA ASP A 96 -2.15 -9.90 -22.73
C ASP A 96 -1.76 -9.22 -21.40
N MET A 97 -0.53 -9.44 -20.96
CA MET A 97 0.03 -8.91 -19.73
C MET A 97 1.16 -7.91 -20.03
N ALA A 98 1.36 -6.93 -19.15
CA ALA A 98 2.43 -5.95 -19.21
C ALA A 98 3.25 -5.97 -17.92
N LEU A 99 4.51 -5.51 -18.01
CA LEU A 99 5.37 -5.33 -16.84
C LEU A 99 5.27 -3.90 -16.31
N ALA A 100 4.62 -3.74 -15.16
CA ALA A 100 4.53 -2.48 -14.43
C ALA A 100 5.65 -2.37 -13.39
N SER A 101 6.34 -1.23 -13.32
CA SER A 101 7.37 -0.99 -12.30
C SER A 101 6.78 -0.88 -10.90
N MET A 102 7.43 -1.52 -9.93
CA MET A 102 7.06 -1.45 -8.51
C MET A 102 7.76 -0.31 -7.76
N GLY A 103 8.64 0.44 -8.41
CA GLY A 103 9.53 1.39 -7.72
C GLY A 103 10.60 0.70 -6.87
N ILE A 104 10.99 -0.54 -7.24
CA ILE A 104 12.05 -1.31 -6.59
C ILE A 104 13.23 -1.39 -7.55
N TYR A 105 14.40 -0.92 -7.12
CA TYR A 105 15.60 -0.87 -7.96
C TYR A 105 16.81 -1.43 -7.22
N VAL A 106 17.59 -2.27 -7.89
CA VAL A 106 18.86 -2.80 -7.39
C VAL A 106 20.01 -2.28 -8.23
N PHE A 107 21.03 -1.79 -7.54
CA PHE A 107 22.27 -1.27 -8.13
C PHE A 107 23.49 -1.79 -7.38
N THR A 108 24.64 -1.81 -8.06
CA THR A 108 25.92 -1.71 -7.35
C THR A 108 26.08 -0.29 -6.81
N THR A 109 26.55 -0.14 -5.57
CA THR A 109 26.61 1.16 -4.89
C THR A 109 27.39 2.18 -5.70
N ARG A 110 28.59 1.80 -6.16
CA ARG A 110 29.46 2.71 -6.93
C ARG A 110 28.75 3.25 -8.17
N PHE A 111 28.09 2.37 -8.93
CA PHE A 111 27.37 2.77 -10.14
C PHE A 111 26.24 3.75 -9.83
N LEU A 112 25.44 3.46 -8.79
CA LEU A 112 24.35 4.36 -8.37
C LEU A 112 24.89 5.75 -7.99
N LEU A 113 25.96 5.82 -7.19
CA LEU A 113 26.51 7.10 -6.75
C LEU A 113 27.02 7.95 -7.93
N ASP A 114 27.65 7.31 -8.91
CA ASP A 114 28.13 7.99 -10.12
C ASP A 114 26.94 8.50 -10.96
N GLU A 115 25.88 7.71 -11.09
CA GLU A 115 24.65 8.14 -11.79
C GLU A 115 23.90 9.26 -11.07
N LEU A 116 23.84 9.26 -9.74
CA LEU A 116 23.24 10.34 -8.96
C LEU A 116 24.03 11.65 -9.09
N ARG A 117 25.37 11.57 -9.12
CA ARG A 117 26.24 12.74 -9.37
C ARG A 117 26.06 13.28 -10.78
N ARG A 118 25.94 12.38 -11.78
CA ARG A 118 25.63 12.75 -13.16
C ARG A 118 24.28 13.46 -13.23
N ASP A 119 23.24 12.86 -12.63
CA ASP A 119 21.92 13.44 -12.61
C ASP A 119 21.95 14.82 -11.98
N ALA A 120 22.48 14.99 -10.76
CA ALA A 120 22.56 16.28 -10.08
C ALA A 120 23.23 17.39 -10.92
N ALA A 121 24.21 17.05 -11.75
CA ALA A 121 24.87 17.99 -12.67
C ALA A 121 24.08 18.27 -13.96
N GLU A 122 23.12 17.43 -14.33
CA GLU A 122 22.28 17.57 -15.53
C GLU A 122 21.26 18.70 -15.36
N PRO A 123 21.30 19.74 -16.20
CA PRO A 123 20.32 20.81 -16.16
C PRO A 123 18.94 20.33 -16.65
N GLY A 124 17.90 20.58 -15.86
CA GLY A 124 16.52 20.29 -16.24
C GLY A 124 16.04 18.87 -15.94
N SER A 125 16.86 18.03 -15.31
CA SER A 125 16.38 16.78 -14.70
C SER A 125 15.39 17.07 -13.57
N SER A 126 14.38 16.22 -13.41
CA SER A 126 13.40 16.31 -12.33
C SER A 126 13.84 15.61 -11.04
N ARG A 127 15.09 15.13 -10.99
CA ARG A 127 15.71 14.46 -9.84
C ARG A 127 14.94 13.22 -9.38
N ASP A 128 14.35 12.47 -10.30
CA ASP A 128 13.51 11.33 -9.99
C ASP A 128 14.00 10.03 -10.63
N PHE A 129 13.90 8.92 -9.91
CA PHE A 129 14.30 7.62 -10.44
C PHE A 129 13.46 7.20 -11.65
N GLY A 130 12.14 7.30 -11.57
CA GLY A 130 11.23 6.84 -12.63
C GLY A 130 11.24 7.74 -13.86
N LYS A 131 11.52 9.04 -13.69
CA LYS A 131 11.49 10.01 -14.80
C LYS A 131 12.85 10.30 -15.43
N ASP A 132 13.93 10.23 -14.66
CA ASP A 132 15.26 10.65 -15.11
C ASP A 132 16.25 9.48 -15.12
N ILE A 133 16.51 8.84 -13.96
CA ILE A 133 17.57 7.82 -13.83
C ILE A 133 17.25 6.56 -14.65
N ILE A 134 16.10 5.93 -14.41
CA ILE A 134 15.75 4.65 -15.05
C ILE A 134 15.59 4.82 -16.57
N PRO A 135 14.88 5.84 -17.10
CA PRO A 135 14.80 6.04 -18.55
C PRO A 135 16.17 6.27 -19.20
N TYR A 136 17.08 6.99 -18.53
CA TYR A 136 18.46 7.17 -19.00
C TYR A 136 19.19 5.82 -19.08
N LEU A 137 19.11 4.99 -18.04
CA LEU A 137 19.79 3.69 -17.99
C LEU A 137 19.21 2.66 -18.95
N VAL A 138 17.89 2.69 -19.21
CA VAL A 138 17.26 1.86 -20.25
C VAL A 138 17.84 2.19 -21.63
N LYS A 139 18.11 3.48 -21.90
CA LYS A 139 18.62 3.94 -23.20
C LYS A 139 20.14 3.78 -23.36
N HIS A 140 20.89 4.00 -22.29
CA HIS A 140 22.35 4.14 -22.34
C HIS A 140 23.13 3.01 -21.65
N GLY A 141 22.46 2.16 -20.87
CA GLY A 141 23.07 1.08 -20.11
C GLY A 141 22.37 -0.27 -20.30
N LYS A 142 22.42 -1.11 -19.28
CA LYS A 142 21.78 -2.42 -19.20
C LYS A 142 20.80 -2.46 -18.03
N ALA A 143 19.55 -2.15 -18.31
CA ALA A 143 18.44 -2.35 -17.39
C ALA A 143 17.79 -3.73 -17.59
N VAL A 144 17.50 -4.43 -16.50
CA VAL A 144 16.90 -5.78 -16.49
C VAL A 144 15.65 -5.78 -15.62
N ALA A 145 14.59 -6.43 -16.08
CA ALA A 145 13.36 -6.64 -15.32
C ALA A 145 13.49 -7.87 -14.41
N HIS A 146 13.00 -7.75 -13.19
CA HIS A 146 12.83 -8.83 -12.23
C HIS A 146 11.35 -9.03 -11.96
N ARG A 147 10.83 -10.22 -12.26
CA ARG A 147 9.42 -10.56 -12.06
C ARG A 147 9.13 -10.77 -10.57
N PHE A 148 8.18 -10.00 -10.03
CA PHE A 148 7.76 -10.10 -8.63
C PHE A 148 7.32 -11.52 -8.24
N THR A 149 6.70 -12.24 -9.16
CA THR A 149 6.25 -13.64 -8.97
C THR A 149 7.38 -14.60 -8.62
N HIS A 150 8.64 -14.28 -8.98
CA HIS A 150 9.81 -15.12 -8.66
C HIS A 150 10.33 -14.94 -7.23
N SER A 151 10.07 -13.79 -6.62
CA SER A 151 10.61 -13.39 -5.30
C SER A 151 9.52 -13.07 -4.28
N CYS A 152 8.25 -13.06 -4.68
CA CYS A 152 7.14 -12.86 -3.78
C CYS A 152 7.10 -14.00 -2.76
N VAL A 153 7.14 -13.63 -1.48
CA VAL A 153 7.01 -14.59 -0.38
C VAL A 153 5.54 -14.84 -0.16
N ARG A 154 5.09 -16.04 -0.55
CA ARG A 154 3.69 -16.46 -0.49
C ARG A 154 3.48 -17.49 0.60
N SER A 155 2.49 -17.24 1.46
CA SER A 155 1.97 -18.24 2.39
C SER A 155 1.20 -19.33 1.62
N SER A 156 1.06 -20.51 2.24
CA SER A 156 0.25 -21.60 1.69
C SER A 156 -1.24 -21.24 1.58
N ALA A 157 -1.70 -20.22 2.32
CA ALA A 157 -3.07 -19.71 2.26
C ALA A 157 -3.29 -18.70 1.10
N GLU A 158 -2.22 -18.17 0.49
CA GLU A 158 -2.31 -17.11 -0.52
C GLU A 158 -2.35 -17.69 -1.94
N THR A 159 -3.42 -17.42 -2.68
CA THR A 159 -3.65 -17.97 -4.03
C THR A 159 -2.83 -17.29 -5.12
N GLU A 160 -2.42 -16.04 -4.90
CA GLU A 160 -1.67 -15.21 -5.85
C GLU A 160 -0.58 -14.41 -5.13
N ALA A 161 0.30 -13.75 -5.90
CA ALA A 161 1.31 -12.86 -5.36
C ALA A 161 0.63 -11.56 -4.88
N TYR A 162 0.63 -11.32 -3.56
CA TYR A 162 -0.06 -10.17 -2.99
C TYR A 162 0.77 -8.89 -3.14
N TRP A 163 0.24 -7.93 -3.87
CA TRP A 163 0.73 -6.57 -3.94
C TRP A 163 -0.45 -5.61 -4.03
N ARG A 164 -0.41 -4.52 -3.24
CA ARG A 164 -1.41 -3.46 -3.29
C ARG A 164 -0.74 -2.08 -3.22
N ASP A 165 -1.12 -1.21 -4.16
CA ASP A 165 -1.00 0.23 -4.06
C ASP A 165 -2.30 0.80 -3.48
N VAL A 166 -2.20 1.39 -2.29
CA VAL A 166 -3.33 1.97 -1.56
C VAL A 166 -3.43 3.49 -1.77
N GLY A 167 -3.06 3.98 -2.96
CA GLY A 167 -3.08 5.39 -3.34
C GLY A 167 -4.47 6.04 -3.47
N THR A 168 -5.56 5.27 -3.38
CA THR A 168 -6.95 5.80 -3.36
C THR A 168 -7.69 5.34 -2.10
N LEU A 169 -8.71 6.09 -1.68
CA LEU A 169 -9.54 5.72 -0.53
C LEU A 169 -10.26 4.37 -0.74
N ASP A 170 -10.73 4.11 -1.97
CA ASP A 170 -11.37 2.84 -2.32
C ASP A 170 -10.38 1.67 -2.20
N ALA A 171 -9.14 1.84 -2.71
CA ALA A 171 -8.10 0.81 -2.61
C ALA A 171 -7.67 0.58 -1.16
N TYR A 172 -7.48 1.65 -0.38
CA TYR A 172 -7.15 1.57 1.04
C TYR A 172 -8.25 0.83 1.84
N TRP A 173 -9.52 1.18 1.63
CA TRP A 173 -10.65 0.51 2.25
C TRP A 173 -10.72 -0.97 1.85
N ALA A 174 -10.64 -1.25 0.56
CA ALA A 174 -10.74 -2.61 0.03
C ALA A 174 -9.64 -3.52 0.58
N ALA A 175 -8.39 -3.04 0.61
CA ALA A 175 -7.25 -3.81 1.13
C ALA A 175 -7.41 -4.17 2.63
N ASN A 176 -8.01 -3.29 3.42
CA ASN A 176 -8.28 -3.57 4.84
C ASN A 176 -9.47 -4.51 5.04
N ILE A 177 -10.57 -4.30 4.31
CA ILE A 177 -11.78 -5.12 4.43
C ILE A 177 -11.56 -6.54 3.88
N ASP A 178 -10.66 -6.71 2.92
CA ASP A 178 -10.27 -8.03 2.43
C ASP A 178 -9.76 -8.95 3.54
N LEU A 179 -9.12 -8.39 4.58
CA LEU A 179 -8.63 -9.13 5.74
C LEU A 179 -9.75 -9.74 6.61
N THR A 180 -11.00 -9.32 6.42
CA THR A 180 -12.14 -9.88 7.15
C THR A 180 -12.73 -11.11 6.45
N GLN A 181 -12.26 -11.46 5.25
CA GLN A 181 -12.72 -12.64 4.54
C GLN A 181 -12.26 -13.93 5.23
N ALA A 182 -12.97 -15.04 4.97
CA ALA A 182 -12.57 -16.36 5.46
C ALA A 182 -11.21 -16.81 4.91
N THR A 183 -10.89 -16.40 3.67
CA THR A 183 -9.62 -16.64 2.98
C THR A 183 -9.14 -15.32 2.37
N PRO A 184 -8.46 -14.45 3.15
CA PRO A 184 -8.01 -13.15 2.66
C PRO A 184 -6.91 -13.29 1.61
N GLY A 185 -6.74 -12.29 0.75
CA GLY A 185 -5.66 -12.27 -0.24
C GLY A 185 -4.27 -12.15 0.40
N LEU A 186 -4.20 -11.60 1.61
CA LEU A 186 -2.99 -11.47 2.42
C LEU A 186 -3.12 -12.28 3.71
N ASP A 187 -2.19 -13.20 3.94
CA ASP A 187 -2.12 -13.98 5.17
C ASP A 187 -1.27 -13.25 6.22
N LEU A 188 -1.95 -12.57 7.16
CA LEU A 188 -1.32 -11.93 8.31
C LEU A 188 -0.95 -12.90 9.44
N TYR A 189 -1.35 -14.17 9.35
CA TYR A 189 -1.03 -15.21 10.33
C TYR A 189 0.21 -16.01 9.93
N ASP A 190 0.81 -15.71 8.79
CA ASP A 190 2.09 -16.26 8.36
C ASP A 190 3.20 -15.90 9.36
N THR A 191 3.87 -16.94 9.87
CA THR A 191 4.99 -16.81 10.82
C THR A 191 6.34 -17.08 10.17
N ALA A 192 6.37 -17.54 8.92
CA ALA A 192 7.60 -17.74 8.16
C ALA A 192 8.16 -16.41 7.66
N TRP A 193 7.30 -15.44 7.37
CA TRP A 193 7.68 -14.09 6.96
C TRP A 193 6.97 -13.00 7.79
N PRO A 194 7.37 -12.81 9.06
CA PRO A 194 6.65 -11.94 9.97
C PRO A 194 6.78 -10.45 9.58
N ILE A 195 5.68 -9.71 9.71
CA ILE A 195 5.67 -8.25 9.56
C ILE A 195 5.89 -7.61 10.93
N TRP A 196 7.07 -7.03 11.15
CA TRP A 196 7.36 -6.30 12.37
C TRP A 196 6.71 -4.91 12.37
N THR A 197 6.16 -4.50 13.51
CA THR A 197 5.63 -3.14 13.70
C THR A 197 5.76 -2.72 15.17
N TYR A 198 5.54 -1.44 15.46
CA TYR A 198 5.42 -0.96 16.83
C TYR A 198 4.11 -1.44 17.45
N ALA A 199 4.20 -2.15 18.57
CA ALA A 199 3.05 -2.63 19.33
C ALA A 199 3.26 -2.40 20.83
N GLU A 200 2.23 -1.85 21.49
CA GLU A 200 2.18 -1.74 22.95
C GLU A 200 1.49 -2.97 23.55
N ILE A 201 1.77 -3.25 24.82
CA ILE A 201 0.99 -4.21 25.60
C ILE A 201 -0.40 -3.60 25.82
N THR A 202 -1.42 -4.22 25.25
CA THR A 202 -2.82 -3.77 25.36
C THR A 202 -3.67 -4.82 26.06
N PRO A 203 -4.78 -4.44 26.72
CA PRO A 203 -5.74 -5.42 27.20
C PRO A 203 -6.39 -6.17 26.02
N PRO A 204 -6.98 -7.35 26.22
CA PRO A 204 -7.66 -8.07 25.16
C PRO A 204 -8.88 -7.28 24.65
N ALA A 205 -9.34 -7.63 23.45
CA ALA A 205 -10.64 -7.16 22.98
C ALA A 205 -11.76 -7.67 23.91
N LYS A 206 -12.72 -6.80 24.23
CA LYS A 206 -13.85 -7.11 25.11
C LYS A 206 -15.17 -6.90 24.37
N LEU A 207 -15.93 -7.99 24.22
CA LEU A 207 -17.31 -7.94 23.72
C LEU A 207 -18.27 -8.13 24.90
N THR A 208 -19.19 -7.19 25.08
CA THR A 208 -20.17 -7.23 26.18
C THR A 208 -21.56 -6.87 25.71
N ARG A 209 -22.56 -7.33 26.48
CA ARG A 209 -23.95 -6.91 26.35
C ARG A 209 -24.18 -5.61 27.11
N ASP A 210 -25.27 -4.94 26.79
CA ASP A 210 -25.87 -3.89 27.62
C ASP A 210 -27.32 -4.29 28.01
N GLY A 211 -28.05 -3.36 28.62
CA GLY A 211 -29.45 -3.61 29.02
C GLY A 211 -30.45 -3.73 27.86
N SER A 212 -30.03 -3.44 26.63
CA SER A 212 -30.88 -3.31 25.43
C SER A 212 -30.50 -4.24 24.26
N GLY A 213 -29.30 -4.85 24.27
CA GLY A 213 -28.77 -5.58 23.13
C GLY A 213 -27.51 -6.40 23.44
N ARG A 214 -27.07 -7.17 22.44
CA ARG A 214 -25.86 -8.01 22.51
C ARG A 214 -24.74 -7.35 21.69
N GLY A 215 -23.54 -7.28 22.26
CA GLY A 215 -22.31 -7.01 21.48
C GLY A 215 -22.01 -8.20 20.57
N GLU A 216 -21.94 -7.99 19.26
CA GLU A 216 -21.75 -9.02 18.24
C GLU A 216 -20.76 -8.54 17.16
N ALA A 217 -19.89 -9.43 16.71
CA ALA A 217 -18.95 -9.20 15.60
C ALA A 217 -18.95 -10.41 14.67
N ILE A 218 -19.30 -10.19 13.40
CA ILE A 218 -19.39 -11.22 12.36
C ILE A 218 -18.45 -10.83 11.22
N ASP A 219 -17.55 -11.73 10.82
CA ASP A 219 -16.53 -11.47 9.80
C ASP A 219 -15.75 -10.18 10.13
N CYS A 220 -15.12 -10.13 11.30
CA CYS A 220 -14.46 -8.92 11.80
C CYS A 220 -13.05 -9.23 12.28
N VAL A 221 -12.16 -8.25 12.15
CA VAL A 221 -10.82 -8.27 12.75
C VAL A 221 -10.79 -7.21 13.84
N LEU A 222 -10.56 -7.63 15.09
CA LEU A 222 -10.56 -6.76 16.26
C LEU A 222 -9.18 -6.76 16.91
N SER A 223 -8.56 -5.58 16.98
CA SER A 223 -7.28 -5.38 17.67
C SER A 223 -7.43 -5.38 19.19
N GLY A 224 -6.29 -5.41 19.90
CA GLY A 224 -6.24 -5.23 21.36
C GLY A 224 -6.79 -3.86 21.81
N GLY A 225 -7.26 -3.80 23.05
CA GLY A 225 -7.83 -2.58 23.64
C GLY A 225 -9.26 -2.25 23.20
N CYS A 226 -9.82 -2.96 22.22
CA CYS A 226 -11.17 -2.70 21.74
C CYS A 226 -12.24 -3.09 22.76
N ILE A 227 -13.27 -2.24 22.92
CA ILE A 227 -14.45 -2.54 23.74
C ILE A 227 -15.70 -2.33 22.90
N VAL A 228 -16.46 -3.41 22.70
CA VAL A 228 -17.72 -3.43 21.96
C VAL A 228 -18.84 -3.74 22.95
N SER A 229 -19.68 -2.75 23.25
CA SER A 229 -20.72 -2.86 24.28
C SER A 229 -22.10 -2.68 23.67
N GLY A 230 -22.83 -3.78 23.49
CA GLY A 230 -24.21 -3.74 22.97
C GLY A 230 -24.33 -3.25 21.52
N ALA A 231 -23.26 -3.38 20.72
CA ALA A 231 -23.20 -2.96 19.32
C ALA A 231 -23.05 -4.15 18.37
N VAL A 232 -23.45 -3.97 17.11
CA VAL A 232 -23.36 -5.00 16.06
C VAL A 232 -22.35 -4.57 15.00
N LEU A 233 -21.33 -5.40 14.79
CA LEU A 233 -20.27 -5.21 13.81
C LEU A 233 -20.35 -6.30 12.73
N ARG A 234 -20.24 -5.92 11.46
CA ARG A 234 -20.19 -6.84 10.31
C ARG A 234 -19.12 -6.41 9.32
N ARG A 235 -18.33 -7.35 8.80
CA ARG A 235 -17.32 -7.09 7.75
C ARG A 235 -16.51 -5.83 8.05
N SER A 236 -15.95 -5.76 9.26
CA SER A 236 -15.33 -4.54 9.80
C SER A 236 -13.99 -4.84 10.44
N LEU A 237 -13.07 -3.90 10.31
CA LEU A 237 -11.73 -3.96 10.89
C LEU A 237 -11.57 -2.81 11.89
N LEU A 238 -11.35 -3.16 13.16
CA LEU A 238 -11.12 -2.21 14.24
C LEU A 238 -9.65 -2.26 14.68
N PHE A 239 -8.98 -1.13 14.54
CA PHE A 239 -7.66 -0.90 15.09
C PHE A 239 -7.70 -0.68 16.61
N THR A 240 -6.51 -0.71 17.20
CA THR A 240 -6.28 -0.69 18.65
C THR A 240 -7.05 0.40 19.39
N GLY A 241 -7.64 0.01 20.53
CA GLY A 241 -8.22 0.96 21.49
C GLY A 241 -9.56 1.57 21.10
N THR A 242 -10.27 0.99 20.12
CA THR A 242 -11.57 1.49 19.66
C THR A 242 -12.69 1.21 20.68
N ARG A 243 -13.58 2.17 20.91
CA ARG A 243 -14.77 2.02 21.77
C ARG A 243 -16.04 2.10 20.95
N VAL A 244 -16.89 1.08 21.02
CA VAL A 244 -18.17 1.04 20.32
C VAL A 244 -19.28 0.87 21.34
N HIS A 245 -20.15 1.87 21.44
CA HIS A 245 -21.19 1.96 22.46
C HIS A 245 -22.54 1.41 21.99
N SER A 246 -23.44 1.29 22.96
CA SER A 246 -24.77 0.68 22.88
C SER A 246 -25.58 1.04 21.64
N GLY A 247 -26.10 0.02 20.96
CA GLY A 247 -26.99 0.16 19.81
C GLY A 247 -26.33 0.69 18.54
N ALA A 248 -25.00 0.87 18.52
CA ALA A 248 -24.29 1.20 17.30
C ALA A 248 -24.29 0.01 16.32
N HIS A 249 -24.31 0.32 15.02
CA HIS A 249 -24.22 -0.63 13.93
C HIS A 249 -23.11 -0.22 12.96
N LEU A 250 -22.14 -1.11 12.75
CA LEU A 250 -21.08 -0.91 11.76
C LEU A 250 -21.13 -2.05 10.74
N GLU A 251 -21.08 -1.69 9.47
CA GLU A 251 -20.96 -2.60 8.36
C GLU A 251 -19.92 -2.06 7.38
N ASP A 252 -19.03 -2.90 6.84
CA ASP A 252 -18.07 -2.45 5.83
C ASP A 252 -17.19 -1.28 6.34
N ALA A 253 -16.77 -1.32 7.61
CA ALA A 253 -16.10 -0.20 8.29
C ALA A 253 -14.63 -0.50 8.60
N VAL A 254 -13.76 0.43 8.20
CA VAL A 254 -12.34 0.48 8.63
C VAL A 254 -12.22 1.56 9.70
N VAL A 255 -11.92 1.18 10.94
CA VAL A 255 -11.94 2.07 12.10
C VAL A 255 -10.54 2.21 12.70
N LEU A 256 -9.91 3.36 12.49
CA LEU A 256 -8.52 3.62 12.88
C LEU A 256 -8.34 3.73 14.41
N PRO A 257 -7.10 3.73 14.93
CA PRO A 257 -6.85 3.63 16.37
C PRO A 257 -7.54 4.73 17.19
N GLY A 258 -8.03 4.34 18.37
CA GLY A 258 -8.56 5.26 19.39
C GLY A 258 -9.88 5.94 19.03
N VAL A 259 -10.62 5.44 18.04
CA VAL A 259 -11.96 5.95 17.70
C VAL A 259 -12.97 5.63 18.81
N GLU A 260 -13.87 6.58 19.08
CA GLU A 260 -15.03 6.38 19.95
C GLU A 260 -16.33 6.53 19.16
N ILE A 261 -17.18 5.51 19.21
CA ILE A 261 -18.46 5.47 18.50
C ILE A 261 -19.60 5.53 19.51
N ALA A 262 -20.21 6.70 19.62
CA ALA A 262 -21.29 6.97 20.57
C ALA A 262 -22.55 6.11 20.27
N PRO A 263 -23.48 5.99 21.24
CA PRO A 263 -24.65 5.14 21.11
C PRO A 263 -25.48 5.41 19.85
N SER A 264 -26.08 4.34 19.32
CA SER A 264 -27.04 4.37 18.21
C SER A 264 -26.54 4.92 16.86
N ALA A 265 -25.22 5.12 16.70
CA ALA A 265 -24.64 5.46 15.41
C ALA A 265 -24.75 4.29 14.42
N ARG A 266 -25.01 4.58 13.13
CA ARG A 266 -25.08 3.58 12.05
C ARG A 266 -24.13 3.99 10.93
N LEU A 267 -23.10 3.20 10.71
CA LEU A 267 -22.02 3.52 9.78
C LEU A 267 -21.84 2.37 8.80
N SER A 268 -21.99 2.65 7.51
CA SER A 268 -21.82 1.68 6.43
C SER A 268 -20.85 2.19 5.36
N LYS A 269 -19.91 1.34 4.93
CA LYS A 269 -18.90 1.70 3.91
C LYS A 269 -18.06 2.93 4.28
N VAL A 270 -17.44 2.89 5.46
CA VAL A 270 -16.71 4.03 6.00
C VAL A 270 -15.24 3.72 6.29
N ILE A 271 -14.42 4.77 6.21
CA ILE A 271 -13.11 4.85 6.86
C ILE A 271 -13.24 5.91 7.95
N VAL A 272 -13.06 5.54 9.21
CA VAL A 272 -13.09 6.47 10.34
C VAL A 272 -11.67 6.76 10.78
N ASP A 273 -11.24 8.02 10.64
CA ASP A 273 -9.87 8.46 10.93
C ASP A 273 -9.51 8.33 12.42
N ARG A 274 -8.20 8.35 12.72
CA ARG A 274 -7.65 8.15 14.06
C ARG A 274 -8.25 9.12 15.07
N GLY A 275 -8.66 8.59 16.23
CA GLY A 275 -9.11 9.38 17.37
C GLY A 275 -10.43 10.12 17.17
N VAL A 276 -11.18 9.83 16.11
CA VAL A 276 -12.47 10.45 15.83
C VAL A 276 -13.52 10.03 16.88
N HIS A 277 -14.32 11.00 17.32
CA HIS A 277 -15.47 10.76 18.19
C HIS A 277 -16.76 10.88 17.37
N ILE A 278 -17.33 9.75 16.98
CA ILE A 278 -18.58 9.70 16.23
C ILE A 278 -19.74 10.09 17.17
N PRO A 279 -20.53 11.13 16.87
CA PRO A 279 -21.61 11.59 17.73
C PRO A 279 -22.78 10.61 17.79
N LYS A 280 -23.56 10.73 18.85
CA LYS A 280 -24.71 9.86 19.14
C LYS A 280 -25.69 9.90 17.97
N GLY A 281 -26.06 8.73 17.47
CA GLY A 281 -27.08 8.61 16.42
C GLY A 281 -26.66 9.07 15.03
N LEU A 282 -25.37 9.35 14.78
CA LEU A 282 -24.90 9.67 13.43
C LEU A 282 -25.20 8.52 12.47
N VAL A 283 -25.66 8.86 11.28
CA VAL A 283 -25.94 7.91 10.21
C VAL A 283 -25.06 8.25 9.01
N VAL A 284 -24.30 7.28 8.51
CA VAL A 284 -23.47 7.40 7.30
C VAL A 284 -23.61 6.12 6.47
N GLY A 285 -23.78 6.25 5.16
CA GLY A 285 -23.96 5.14 4.22
C GLY A 285 -25.42 4.85 3.87
N GLU A 286 -26.37 5.67 4.33
CA GLU A 286 -27.82 5.55 4.02
C GLU A 286 -28.31 6.61 3.02
N ASP A 287 -27.75 7.83 3.03
CA ASP A 287 -28.12 8.94 2.12
C ASP A 287 -26.87 9.46 1.39
N PRO A 288 -26.65 9.03 0.13
CA PRO A 288 -25.46 9.42 -0.64
C PRO A 288 -25.26 10.92 -0.80
N ASP A 289 -26.35 11.69 -0.92
CA ASP A 289 -26.29 13.14 -1.13
C ASP A 289 -25.92 13.85 0.17
N LEU A 290 -26.48 13.40 1.29
CA LEU A 290 -26.16 13.92 2.62
C LEU A 290 -24.72 13.56 3.01
N ASP A 291 -24.31 12.31 2.77
CA ASP A 291 -22.96 11.82 3.04
C ASP A 291 -21.91 12.60 2.23
N ALA A 292 -22.15 12.84 0.94
CA ALA A 292 -21.25 13.62 0.08
C ALA A 292 -21.16 15.11 0.48
N ARG A 293 -22.21 15.66 1.12
CA ARG A 293 -22.19 17.04 1.64
C ARG A 293 -21.35 17.15 2.92
N HIS A 294 -21.36 16.11 3.75
CA HIS A 294 -20.75 16.16 5.08
C HIS A 294 -19.36 15.54 5.14
N PHE A 295 -19.06 14.56 4.30
CA PHE A 295 -17.84 13.76 4.34
C PHE A 295 -17.16 13.69 2.97
N ARG A 296 -15.92 13.21 2.97
CA ARG A 296 -15.23 12.88 1.72
C ARG A 296 -15.75 11.53 1.24
N ARG A 297 -16.69 11.55 0.29
CA ARG A 297 -17.28 10.37 -0.34
C ARG A 297 -16.62 10.06 -1.68
N THR A 298 -16.25 8.80 -1.92
CA THR A 298 -15.74 8.32 -3.20
C THR A 298 -16.88 8.00 -4.18
N ASP A 299 -16.56 7.80 -5.46
CA ASP A 299 -17.55 7.44 -6.48
C ASP A 299 -18.19 6.07 -6.21
N SER A 300 -17.44 5.14 -5.60
CA SER A 300 -17.98 3.82 -5.19
C SER A 300 -18.81 3.86 -3.90
N GLY A 301 -18.80 5.01 -3.22
CA GLY A 301 -19.60 5.30 -2.04
C GLY A 301 -18.92 5.11 -0.70
N ILE A 302 -17.58 5.00 -0.67
CA ILE A 302 -16.82 4.95 0.58
C ILE A 302 -16.75 6.35 1.19
N CYS A 303 -17.09 6.50 2.47
CA CYS A 303 -17.00 7.78 3.18
C CYS A 303 -15.80 7.80 4.14
N LEU A 304 -14.87 8.74 3.92
CA LEU A 304 -13.85 9.08 4.90
C LEU A 304 -14.41 10.11 5.89
N ILE A 305 -14.38 9.76 7.17
CA ILE A 305 -14.83 10.58 8.29
C ILE A 305 -13.62 11.05 9.10
N THR A 306 -13.47 12.36 9.25
CA THR A 306 -12.42 12.99 10.09
C THR A 306 -13.06 13.86 11.15
N GLN A 307 -12.35 14.13 12.25
CA GLN A 307 -12.89 14.94 13.34
C GLN A 307 -13.28 16.35 12.85
N ARG A 308 -12.44 16.94 12.00
CA ARG A 308 -12.72 18.26 11.39
C ARG A 308 -13.98 18.30 10.54
N MET A 309 -14.42 17.17 9.96
CA MET A 309 -15.69 17.11 9.24
C MET A 309 -16.87 17.12 10.21
N LEU A 310 -16.76 16.39 11.33
CA LEU A 310 -17.77 16.35 12.38
C LEU A 310 -17.91 17.70 13.10
N ASP A 311 -16.80 18.38 13.38
CA ASP A 311 -16.78 19.70 14.02
C ASP A 311 -17.51 20.78 13.19
N ARG A 312 -17.81 20.52 11.91
CA ARG A 312 -18.58 21.42 11.02
C ARG A 312 -20.07 21.09 10.95
N LEU A 313 -20.48 19.97 11.55
CA LEU A 313 -21.89 19.57 11.66
C LEU A 313 -22.57 20.23 12.86
N GLU A 314 -21.78 20.68 13.83
CA GLU A 314 -22.18 21.49 14.98
C GLU A 314 -22.31 22.98 14.62
#